data_AF-A0A316MV16-F1
#
_entry.id   AF-A0A316MV16-F1
#
_cell.length_a   1.000
_cell.length_b   1.000
_cell.length_c   1.000
_cell.angle_alpha   90.00
_cell.angle_beta   90.00
_cell.angle_gamma   90.00
#
_symmetry.space_group_name_H-M   'P 1'
#
loop_
_entity.id
_entity.type
_entity.pdbx_description
1 polymer ?
#
loop_
_entity_poly.entity_id
_entity_poly.type
_entity_poly.pdbx_seq_one_letter_code
_entity_poly.pdbx_strand_id
1 'polypeptide(L)'
;MPKSMKDVDEKYICPQKAAHKFRSAGKLRTPLYLYGVTGIGKTSLVRNRLRKKHYLYYSAEETDAEQIEVKEKASEQIVVIDDLQGVTDTESGKRTMRKFRNC
;
A
#
# COMPACT_ATOMS: atom_id res chain seq x y z
N MET A 1 -11.90 0.04 -9.49
CA MET A 1 -10.93 0.73 -10.38
C MET A 1 -9.82 1.34 -9.55
N PRO A 2 -8.55 1.37 -10.00
CA PRO A 2 -7.47 1.98 -9.23
C PRO A 2 -7.74 3.47 -9.03
N LYS A 3 -7.67 3.94 -7.79
CA LYS A 3 -7.96 5.34 -7.44
C LYS A 3 -6.76 6.20 -7.81
N SER A 4 -6.98 7.25 -8.61
CA SER A 4 -5.95 8.24 -8.94
C SER A 4 -5.70 9.15 -7.72
N MET A 5 -4.71 8.85 -6.90
CA MET A 5 -4.27 9.74 -5.81
C MET A 5 -3.34 10.83 -6.36
N LYS A 6 -3.79 12.09 -6.36
CA LYS A 6 -3.00 13.21 -6.92
C LYS A 6 -2.41 14.19 -5.91
N ASP A 7 -2.74 14.12 -4.63
CA ASP A 7 -2.28 15.17 -3.71
C ASP A 7 -1.26 14.68 -2.68
N VAL A 8 -0.04 15.24 -2.80
CA VAL A 8 1.00 15.16 -1.78
C VAL A 8 0.81 16.36 -0.87
N ASP A 9 0.58 16.11 0.42
CA ASP A 9 0.49 17.17 1.42
C ASP A 9 1.87 17.81 1.61
N GLU A 10 2.04 19.03 1.12
CA GLU A 10 3.28 19.80 1.24
C GLU A 10 3.67 20.09 2.70
N LYS A 11 2.71 20.04 3.63
CA LYS A 11 2.93 20.27 5.06
C LYS A 11 3.23 18.98 5.83
N TYR A 12 3.27 17.82 5.15
CA TYR A 12 3.51 16.55 5.81
C TYR A 12 4.96 16.43 6.33
N ILE A 13 5.11 16.37 7.64
CA ILE A 13 6.39 16.11 8.30
C ILE A 13 6.61 14.59 8.36
N CYS A 14 7.49 14.09 7.50
CA CYS A 14 7.73 12.65 7.38
C CYS A 14 8.56 12.09 8.56
N PRO A 15 8.03 11.14 9.35
CA PRO A 15 8.79 10.54 10.45
C PRO A 15 9.98 9.75 9.93
N GLN A 16 11.19 10.11 10.37
CA GLN A 16 12.44 9.52 9.85
C GLN A 16 12.52 7.99 10.07
N LYS A 17 12.07 7.50 11.24
CA LYS A 17 12.05 6.05 11.55
C LYS A 17 11.13 5.27 10.59
N ALA A 18 9.93 5.78 10.34
CA ALA A 18 8.97 5.14 9.43
C ALA A 18 9.48 5.18 7.99
N ALA A 19 10.07 6.29 7.57
CA ALA A 19 10.71 6.44 6.28
C ALA A 19 11.86 5.44 6.04
N HIS A 20 12.68 5.20 7.06
CA HIS A 20 13.77 4.24 6.99
C HIS A 20 13.25 2.81 6.81
N LYS A 21 12.23 2.41 7.58
CA LYS A 21 11.57 1.11 7.44
C LYS A 21 10.96 0.94 6.04
N PHE A 22 10.27 1.96 5.54
CA PHE A 22 9.68 1.95 4.19
C PHE A 22 10.75 1.73 3.12
N ARG A 23 11.86 2.46 3.20
CA ARG A 23 12.98 2.31 2.25
C ARG A 23 13.61 0.92 2.31
N SER A 24 13.78 0.39 3.51
CA SER A 24 14.38 -0.93 3.73
C SER A 24 13.49 -2.04 3.18
N ALA A 25 12.18 -1.96 3.41
CA ALA A 25 11.21 -2.91 2.86
C ALA A 25 11.25 -2.93 1.33
N GLY A 26 11.33 -1.76 0.68
CA GLY A 26 11.49 -1.67 -0.77
C GLY A 26 12.81 -2.28 -1.27
N LYS A 27 13.93 -2.05 -0.57
CA LYS A 27 15.23 -2.65 -0.95
C LYS A 27 15.24 -4.17 -0.81
N LEU A 28 14.62 -4.68 0.26
CA LEU A 28 14.58 -6.12 0.56
C LEU A 28 13.44 -6.84 -0.17
N ARG A 29 12.59 -6.11 -0.91
CA ARG A 29 11.38 -6.62 -1.57
C ARG A 29 10.47 -7.39 -0.61
N THR A 30 10.36 -6.92 0.62
CA THR A 30 9.49 -7.50 1.63
C THR A 30 8.17 -6.72 1.72
N PRO A 31 7.03 -7.40 1.88
CA PRO A 31 5.76 -6.73 2.14
C PRO A 31 5.85 -5.79 3.36
N LEU A 32 5.26 -4.60 3.25
CA LEU A 32 5.24 -3.60 4.32
C LEU A 32 3.82 -3.43 4.84
N TYR A 33 3.59 -3.80 6.10
CA TYR A 33 2.34 -3.55 6.80
C TYR A 33 2.42 -2.26 7.61
N LEU A 34 1.54 -1.29 7.33
CA LEU A 34 1.45 -0.03 8.07
C LEU A 34 0.19 -0.05 8.95
N TYR A 35 0.37 0.10 10.25
CA TYR A 35 -0.72 0.04 11.23
C TYR A 35 -0.60 1.16 12.27
N GLY A 36 -1.70 1.44 12.97
CA GLY A 36 -1.81 2.49 13.99
C GLY A 36 -3.15 3.21 13.92
N VAL A 37 -3.40 4.13 14.85
CA VAL A 37 -4.68 4.87 14.95
C VAL A 37 -4.94 5.75 13.72
N THR A 38 -6.18 6.16 13.51
CA THR A 38 -6.59 7.05 12.40
C THR A 38 -6.00 8.46 12.59
N GLY A 39 -5.72 9.16 11.49
CA GLY A 39 -5.24 10.55 11.52
C GLY A 39 -3.73 10.74 11.70
N ILE A 40 -2.95 9.70 12.03
CA ILE A 40 -1.48 9.81 12.23
C ILE A 40 -0.66 9.97 10.94
N GLY A 41 -1.32 9.99 9.78
CA GLY A 41 -0.66 10.20 8.48
C GLY A 41 -0.03 8.94 7.85
N LYS A 42 -0.62 7.75 8.05
CA LYS A 42 -0.18 6.50 7.37
C LYS A 42 -0.27 6.64 5.83
N THR A 43 -1.43 7.05 5.32
CA THR A 43 -1.63 7.27 3.88
C THR A 43 -0.77 8.43 3.36
N SER A 44 -0.56 9.49 4.16
CA SER A 44 0.36 10.59 3.82
C SER A 44 1.82 10.12 3.72
N LEU A 45 2.25 9.19 4.57
CA LEU A 45 3.58 8.56 4.46
C LEU A 45 3.75 7.85 3.11
N VAL A 46 2.76 7.04 2.73
CA VAL A 46 2.75 6.31 1.46
C VAL A 46 2.83 7.29 0.29
N ARG A 47 1.95 8.30 0.26
CA ARG A 47 1.93 9.34 -0.78
C ARG A 47 3.26 10.07 -0.89
N ASN A 48 3.83 10.49 0.24
CA ASN A 48 5.11 11.20 0.26
C ASN A 48 6.27 10.32 -0.26
N ARG A 49 6.29 9.03 0.11
CA ARG A 49 7.36 8.11 -0.29
C ARG A 49 7.25 7.58 -1.71
N LEU A 50 6.02 7.46 -2.21
CA LEU A 50 5.73 6.99 -3.56
C LEU A 50 5.45 8.12 -4.56
N ARG A 51 5.55 9.39 -4.17
CA ARG A 51 5.29 10.58 -5.01
C ARG A 51 5.88 10.53 -6.42
N LYS A 52 7.09 9.98 -6.58
CA LYS A 52 7.79 9.87 -7.88
C LYS A 52 7.79 8.45 -8.47
N LYS A 53 7.02 7.54 -7.88
CA LYS A 53 6.93 6.14 -8.29
C LYS A 53 5.53 5.87 -8.85
N HIS A 54 5.46 5.03 -9.86
CA HIS A 54 4.19 4.47 -10.31
C HIS A 54 3.77 3.36 -9.34
N TYR A 55 2.55 3.44 -8.79
CA TYR A 55 1.99 2.41 -7.93
C TYR A 55 0.49 2.24 -8.19
N LEU A 56 -0.02 1.03 -7.97
CA LEU A 56 -1.45 0.76 -7.94
C LEU A 56 -1.98 0.97 -6.52
N TYR A 57 -3.15 1.57 -6.42
CA TYR A 57 -3.81 1.82 -5.15
C TYR A 57 -5.21 1.24 -5.15
N TYR A 58 -5.51 0.46 -4.12
CA TYR A 58 -6.80 -0.16 -3.85
C TYR A 58 -7.19 0.13 -2.41
N SER A 59 -8.46 0.48 -2.18
CA SER A 59 -9.04 0.44 -0.84
C SER A 59 -9.71 -0.92 -0.66
N ALA A 60 -9.40 -1.61 0.42
CA ALA A 60 -9.97 -2.92 0.70
C ALA A 60 -11.46 -2.85 1.12
N GLU A 61 -11.96 -1.67 1.48
CA GLU A 61 -13.39 -1.41 1.67
C GLU A 61 -14.16 -1.39 0.35
N GLU A 62 -13.48 -1.07 -0.76
CA GLU A 62 -14.10 -0.86 -2.08
C GLU A 62 -13.70 -1.94 -3.10
N THR A 63 -12.75 -2.84 -2.78
CA THR A 63 -12.13 -3.76 -3.75
C THR A 63 -11.93 -5.16 -3.19
N ASP A 64 -12.50 -6.15 -3.87
CA ASP A 64 -12.29 -7.57 -3.56
C ASP A 64 -10.91 -8.07 -4.03
N ALA A 65 -10.41 -9.13 -3.40
CA ALA A 65 -9.10 -9.71 -3.70
C ALA A 65 -8.92 -10.09 -5.19
N GLU A 66 -9.99 -10.57 -5.83
CA GLU A 66 -10.03 -10.98 -7.23
C GLU A 66 -9.85 -9.79 -8.18
N GLN A 67 -10.38 -8.62 -7.80
CA GLN A 67 -10.34 -7.38 -8.60
C GLN A 67 -8.98 -6.68 -8.59
N ILE A 68 -8.07 -7.09 -7.69
CA ILE A 68 -6.71 -6.55 -7.64
C ILE A 68 -5.87 -7.16 -8.77
N GLU A 69 -5.58 -6.39 -9.81
CA GLU A 69 -4.80 -6.84 -10.96
C GLU A 69 -3.30 -6.56 -10.77
N VAL A 70 -2.54 -7.58 -10.36
CA VAL A 70 -1.09 -7.58 -10.44
C VAL A 70 -0.71 -8.20 -11.77
N LYS A 71 -0.05 -7.44 -12.65
CA LYS A 71 0.33 -7.92 -13.99
C LYS A 71 1.75 -8.42 -13.92
N GLU A 72 2.03 -9.57 -14.54
CA GLU A 72 3.41 -9.99 -14.76
C GLU A 72 4.09 -8.95 -15.66
N LYS A 73 5.05 -8.22 -15.10
CA LYS A 73 5.82 -7.20 -15.78
C LYS A 73 7.29 -7.43 -15.47
N ALA A 74 8.14 -7.16 -16.45
CA ALA A 74 9.60 -7.17 -16.27
C ALA A 74 10.08 -6.08 -15.28
N SER A 75 9.27 -5.05 -15.06
CA SER A 75 9.54 -3.94 -14.15
C SER A 75 8.86 -4.12 -12.79
N GLU A 76 9.49 -3.65 -11.72
CA GLU A 76 8.91 -3.60 -10.36
C GLU A 76 7.53 -2.94 -10.35
N GLN A 77 6.55 -3.60 -9.72
CA GLN A 77 5.21 -3.08 -9.52
C GLN A 77 4.95 -2.89 -8.01
N ILE A 78 4.62 -1.66 -7.62
CA ILE A 78 4.22 -1.34 -6.25
C ILE A 78 2.70 -1.37 -6.16
N VAL A 79 2.17 -2.11 -5.19
CA VAL A 79 0.73 -2.19 -4.92
C VAL A 79 0.48 -1.78 -3.48
N VAL A 80 -0.45 -0.84 -3.29
CA VAL A 80 -0.89 -0.36 -1.99
C VAL A 80 -2.34 -0.81 -1.82
N ILE A 81 -2.58 -1.50 -0.71
CA ILE A 81 -3.92 -1.89 -0.25
C ILE A 81 -4.15 -1.12 1.05
N ASP A 82 -4.96 -0.08 0.98
CA ASP A 82 -5.36 0.69 2.17
C ASP A 82 -6.66 0.14 2.76
N ASP A 83 -7.00 0.60 3.95
CA ASP A 83 -8.24 0.26 4.64
C ASP A 83 -8.46 -1.24 4.88
N LEU A 84 -7.37 -2.00 5.05
CA LEU A 84 -7.44 -3.45 5.29
C LEU A 84 -8.27 -3.80 6.55
N GLN A 85 -8.40 -2.86 7.50
CA GLN A 85 -9.29 -3.01 8.66
C GLN A 85 -10.77 -3.16 8.30
N GLY A 86 -11.19 -2.70 7.11
CA GLY A 86 -12.55 -2.85 6.60
C GLY A 86 -12.86 -4.27 6.13
N VAL A 87 -11.84 -5.12 5.95
CA VAL A 87 -12.01 -6.53 5.58
C VAL A 87 -12.35 -7.33 6.84
N THR A 88 -13.64 -7.49 7.10
CA THR A 88 -14.14 -8.23 8.28
C THR A 88 -14.12 -9.74 8.09
N ASP A 89 -14.17 -10.22 6.84
CA ASP A 89 -14.02 -11.63 6.52
C ASP A 89 -12.54 -12.04 6.50
N THR A 90 -12.19 -12.93 7.43
CA THR A 90 -10.81 -13.40 7.61
C THR A 90 -10.30 -14.14 6.38
N GLU A 91 -11.16 -14.84 5.65
CA GLU A 91 -10.77 -15.57 4.45
C GLU A 91 -10.47 -14.63 3.27
N SER A 92 -11.25 -13.56 3.11
CA SER A 92 -10.98 -12.49 2.15
C SER A 92 -9.65 -11.78 2.41
N GLY A 93 -9.33 -11.50 3.69
CA GLY A 93 -8.04 -10.94 4.08
C GLY A 93 -6.86 -11.86 3.75
N LYS A 94 -6.98 -13.16 4.10
CA LYS A 94 -5.97 -14.18 3.76
C LYS A 94 -5.78 -14.32 2.25
N ARG A 95 -6.87 -14.29 1.46
CA ARG A 95 -6.83 -14.42 0.01
C ARG A 95 -6.07 -13.26 -0.62
N THR A 96 -6.36 -12.04 -0.17
CA THR A 96 -5.62 -10.83 -0.59
C THR A 96 -4.13 -11.00 -0.34
N MET A 97 -3.73 -11.37 0.88
CA MET A 97 -2.31 -11.56 1.22
C MET A 97 -1.64 -12.71 0.44
N ARG A 98 -2.37 -13.81 0.20
CA ARG A 98 -1.85 -14.96 -0.57
C ARG A 98 -1.53 -14.58 -2.02
N LYS A 99 -2.29 -13.67 -2.61
CA LYS A 99 -2.08 -13.18 -3.98
C LYS A 99 -0.71 -12.50 -4.16
N PHE A 100 -0.20 -11.84 -3.12
CA PHE A 100 1.10 -11.15 -3.16
C PHE A 100 2.27 -11.99 -2.63
N ARG A 101 2.03 -13.22 -2.16
CA ARG A 101 3.08 -14.07 -1.59
C ARG A 101 3.96 -14.75 -2.65
N ASN A 102 3.50 -14.77 -3.90
CA ASN A 102 4.14 -15.46 -5.03
C ASN A 102 4.64 -14.48 -6.11
N CYS A 103 4.63 -13.17 -5.85
CA CYS A 103 5.12 -12.13 -6.75
C CYS A 103 6.58 -11.76 -6.44
#